data_AF-A0AAV5WZF2-F1
#
_entry.id   AF-A0AAV5WZF2-F1
#
_cell.length_a   1.000
_cell.length_b   1.000
_cell.length_c   1.000
_cell.angle_alpha   90.00
_cell.angle_beta   90.00
_cell.angle_gamma   90.00
#
_symmetry.space_group_name_H-M   'P 1'
#
loop_
_entity.id
_entity.type
_entity.pdbx_description
1 polymer ?
#
loop_
_entity_poly.entity_id
_entity_poly.type
_entity_poly.pdbx_seq_one_letter_code
_entity_poly.pdbx_strand_id
1 'polypeptide(L)'
;GTHRPARSRVEQFLGQLDRHKKFVSFLLLALLVVIAVPFLFHFLHAEKQTFPFFPHSEDDETRIRSMVDEINNKNLSWTAEYNHQASLPEAVMEAHTADYRAIDIEGMGTAESVDHRMNVDTDNHLNELADLNLTLPSHFDARSRWSQCWSVHQIQNQGGCGSCWVAAAVSMMSDSTLYFVQLHSTINNFHPRPSVLL
;
A
#
# COMPACT_ATOMS: atom_id res chain seq x y z
N GLY A 1 40.62 -65.93 32.08
CA GLY A 1 40.86 -64.82 31.15
C GLY A 1 39.89 -64.92 30.00
N THR A 2 39.05 -63.91 29.79
CA THR A 2 38.16 -63.84 28.62
C THR A 2 38.61 -62.66 27.76
N HIS A 3 39.45 -62.95 26.76
CA HIS A 3 39.91 -61.98 25.78
C HIS A 3 38.71 -61.58 24.92
N ARG A 4 38.20 -60.35 25.08
CA ARG A 4 37.22 -59.79 24.13
C ARG A 4 37.95 -59.55 22.79
N PRO A 5 37.38 -59.96 21.64
CA PRO A 5 38.04 -59.73 20.35
C PRO A 5 38.10 -58.23 20.05
N ALA A 6 39.29 -57.77 19.65
CA ALA A 6 39.48 -56.39 19.21
C ALA A 6 38.66 -56.15 17.94
N ARG A 7 37.69 -55.22 18.04
CA ARG A 7 36.78 -54.89 16.95
C ARG A 7 37.58 -54.36 15.74
N SER A 8 37.28 -54.86 14.53
CA SER A 8 38.04 -54.51 13.32
C SER A 8 38.01 -52.99 13.07
N ARG A 9 39.06 -52.46 12.43
CA ARG A 9 39.20 -51.02 12.15
C ARG A 9 38.00 -50.48 11.33
N VAL A 10 37.41 -51.34 10.48
CA VAL A 10 36.20 -51.05 9.68
C VAL A 10 34.96 -50.92 10.56
N GLU A 11 34.75 -51.85 11.50
CA GLU A 11 33.63 -51.80 12.45
C GLU A 11 33.67 -50.58 13.37
N GLN A 12 34.87 -50.14 13.78
CA GLN A 12 35.05 -48.91 14.55
C GLN A 12 34.70 -47.67 13.73
N PHE A 13 35.13 -47.62 12.46
CA PHE A 13 34.84 -46.53 11.54
C PHE A 13 33.35 -46.44 11.20
N LEU A 14 32.68 -47.58 10.93
CA LEU A 14 31.24 -47.64 10.71
C LEU A 14 30.45 -47.20 11.95
N GLY A 15 30.89 -47.59 13.15
CA GLY A 15 30.30 -47.11 14.41
C GLY A 15 30.48 -45.60 14.64
N GLN A 16 31.61 -45.01 14.20
CA GLN A 16 31.80 -43.56 14.23
C GLN A 16 30.92 -42.83 13.21
N LEU A 17 30.79 -43.36 12.00
CA LEU A 17 29.88 -42.84 10.97
C LEU A 17 28.42 -42.88 11.42
N ASP A 18 27.98 -43.98 12.06
CA ASP A 18 26.62 -44.09 12.60
C ASP A 18 26.37 -43.08 13.73
N ARG A 19 27.35 -42.88 14.63
CA ARG A 19 27.27 -41.83 15.65
C ARG A 19 27.22 -40.44 15.04
N HIS A 20 28.03 -40.15 14.01
CA HIS A 20 28.00 -38.87 13.31
C HIS A 20 26.67 -38.63 12.60
N LYS A 21 26.11 -39.64 11.91
CA LYS A 21 24.80 -39.54 11.26
C LYS A 21 23.69 -39.28 12.27
N LYS A 22 23.69 -39.98 13.41
CA LYS A 22 22.75 -39.74 14.51
C LYS A 22 22.89 -38.35 15.10
N PHE A 23 24.13 -37.87 15.27
CA PHE A 23 24.40 -36.52 15.75
C PHE A 23 23.94 -35.43 14.77
N VAL A 24 24.23 -35.58 13.48
CA VAL A 24 23.77 -34.63 12.44
C VAL A 24 22.25 -34.66 12.31
N SER A 25 21.63 -35.83 12.33
CA SER A 25 20.16 -35.96 12.31
C SER A 25 19.51 -35.28 13.52
N PHE A 26 20.10 -35.43 14.71
CA PHE A 26 19.66 -34.74 15.91
C PHE A 26 19.77 -33.22 15.78
N LEU A 27 20.89 -32.71 15.24
CA LEU A 27 21.07 -31.27 15.01
C LEU A 27 20.08 -30.72 13.99
N LEU A 28 19.79 -31.45 12.91
CA LEU A 28 18.80 -31.04 11.90
C LEU A 28 17.39 -31.02 12.48
N LEU A 29 17.00 -32.02 13.29
CA LEU A 29 15.72 -32.03 13.98
C LEU A 29 15.61 -30.87 14.99
N ALA A 30 16.67 -30.63 15.77
CA ALA A 30 16.70 -29.50 16.69
C ALA A 30 16.55 -28.16 15.94
N LEU A 31 17.25 -27.99 14.82
CA LEU A 31 17.13 -26.79 13.98
C LEU A 31 15.70 -26.62 13.41
N LEU A 32 15.09 -27.71 12.93
CA LEU A 32 13.71 -27.69 12.44
C LEU A 32 12.74 -27.27 13.54
N VAL A 33 12.91 -27.77 14.77
CA VAL A 33 12.08 -27.38 15.91
C VAL A 33 12.27 -25.90 16.25
N VAL A 34 13.53 -25.42 16.28
CA VAL A 34 13.85 -24.02 16.58
C VAL A 34 13.28 -23.06 15.54
N ILE A 35 13.11 -23.48 14.28
CA ILE A 35 12.52 -22.65 13.23
C ILE A 35 10.99 -22.80 13.19
N ALA A 36 10.48 -24.03 13.23
CA ALA A 36 9.06 -24.32 13.04
C ALA A 36 8.21 -23.91 14.25
N VAL A 37 8.72 -24.04 15.48
CA VAL A 37 7.94 -23.72 16.68
C VAL A 37 7.66 -22.22 16.80
N PRO A 38 8.64 -21.30 16.62
CA PRO A 38 8.34 -19.87 16.60
C PRO A 38 7.44 -19.47 15.44
N PHE A 39 7.61 -20.08 14.27
CA PHE A 39 6.76 -19.78 13.11
C PHE A 39 5.31 -20.22 13.33
N LEU A 40 5.12 -21.42 13.88
CA LEU A 40 3.80 -21.93 14.26
C LEU A 40 3.20 -21.12 15.40
N PHE A 41 3.99 -20.76 16.41
CA PHE A 41 3.54 -19.92 17.52
C PHE A 41 3.10 -18.55 17.00
N HIS A 42 3.91 -17.90 16.15
CA HIS A 42 3.54 -16.64 15.51
C HIS A 42 2.29 -16.79 14.64
N PHE A 43 2.15 -17.86 13.87
CA PHE A 43 0.95 -18.07 13.03
C PHE A 43 -0.32 -18.34 13.86
N LEU A 44 -0.21 -19.10 14.95
CA LEU A 44 -1.32 -19.39 15.86
C LEU A 44 -1.72 -18.20 16.73
N HIS A 45 -0.76 -17.32 17.04
CA HIS A 45 -0.96 -16.11 17.84
C HIS A 45 -0.93 -14.83 17.00
N ALA A 46 -0.90 -14.96 15.67
CA ALA A 46 -1.10 -13.84 14.77
C ALA A 46 -2.53 -13.41 14.99
N GLU A 47 -2.69 -12.37 15.80
CA GLU A 47 -3.94 -11.69 15.98
C GLU A 47 -4.36 -11.21 14.59
N LYS A 48 -5.43 -11.80 14.05
CA LYS A 48 -6.02 -11.26 12.83
C LYS A 48 -6.50 -9.88 13.22
N GLN A 49 -5.79 -8.86 12.74
CA GLN A 49 -6.27 -7.48 12.69
C GLN A 49 -7.59 -7.51 11.92
N THR A 50 -8.67 -7.76 12.65
CA THR A 50 -10.02 -7.68 12.14
C THR A 50 -10.40 -6.26 12.45
N PHE A 51 -10.27 -5.38 11.45
CA PHE A 51 -10.88 -4.07 11.54
C PHE A 51 -12.35 -4.30 11.84
N PRO A 52 -12.86 -3.86 13.01
CA PRO A 52 -14.25 -4.08 13.35
C PRO A 52 -15.08 -3.40 12.25
N PHE A 53 -16.01 -4.14 11.65
CA PHE A 53 -16.98 -3.52 10.77
C PHE A 53 -17.92 -2.71 11.64
N PHE A 54 -17.86 -1.39 11.54
CA PHE A 54 -18.80 -0.48 12.19
C PHE A 54 -19.88 -0.12 11.15
N PRO A 55 -21.11 -0.65 11.26
CA PRO A 55 -22.20 -0.22 10.39
C PRO A 55 -22.60 1.22 10.71
N HIS A 56 -23.10 1.94 9.71
CA HIS A 56 -23.80 3.21 9.93
C HIS A 56 -25.08 2.97 10.72
N SER A 57 -25.28 3.79 11.75
CA SER A 57 -26.56 3.87 12.45
C SER A 57 -27.51 4.86 11.79
N GLU A 58 -28.81 4.79 12.09
CA GLU A 58 -29.81 5.78 11.65
C GLU A 58 -29.50 7.18 12.21
N ASP A 59 -28.91 7.24 13.41
CA ASP A 59 -28.47 8.47 14.05
C ASP A 59 -27.29 9.11 13.30
N ASP A 60 -26.34 8.30 12.78
CA ASP A 60 -25.22 8.77 11.96
C ASP A 60 -25.71 9.45 10.68
N GLU A 61 -26.64 8.80 9.98
CA GLU A 61 -27.23 9.36 8.76
C GLU A 61 -27.96 10.67 9.07
N THR A 62 -28.78 10.69 10.13
CA THR A 62 -29.53 11.87 10.55
C THR A 62 -28.61 13.04 10.89
N ARG A 63 -27.53 12.78 11.64
CA ARG A 63 -26.51 13.78 11.99
C ARG A 63 -25.87 14.38 10.74
N ILE A 64 -25.42 13.55 9.80
CA ILE A 64 -24.73 14.03 8.60
C ILE A 64 -25.70 14.77 7.67
N ARG A 65 -26.96 14.33 7.56
CA ARG A 65 -28.00 15.06 6.82
C ARG A 65 -28.28 16.44 7.42
N SER A 66 -28.36 16.56 8.74
CA SER A 66 -28.48 17.86 9.41
C SER A 66 -27.31 18.78 9.07
N MET A 67 -26.08 18.24 9.02
CA MET A 67 -24.90 19.02 8.61
C MET A 67 -24.99 19.48 7.15
N VAL A 68 -25.49 18.63 6.24
CA VAL A 68 -25.70 18.97 4.83
C VAL A 68 -26.67 20.16 4.69
N ASP A 69 -27.78 20.14 5.42
CA ASP A 69 -28.77 21.23 5.41
C ASP A 69 -28.18 22.55 5.91
N GLU A 70 -27.41 22.51 7.00
CA GLU A 70 -26.72 23.68 7.53
C GLU A 70 -25.72 24.29 6.54
N ILE A 71 -24.95 23.45 5.84
CA ILE A 71 -23.98 23.89 4.84
C ILE A 71 -24.69 24.55 3.65
N ASN A 72 -25.74 23.92 3.13
CA ASN A 72 -26.48 24.41 1.98
C ASN A 72 -27.20 25.74 2.26
N ASN A 73 -27.52 26.03 3.52
CA ASN A 73 -28.06 27.32 3.93
C ASN A 73 -27.04 28.49 3.90
N LYS A 74 -25.73 28.21 3.74
CA LYS A 74 -24.68 29.25 3.77
C LYS A 74 -24.42 29.93 2.41
N ASN A 75 -25.15 29.56 1.35
CA ASN A 75 -24.99 30.12 0.00
C ASN A 75 -23.54 30.09 -0.52
N LEU A 76 -22.96 28.88 -0.56
CA LEU A 76 -21.61 28.65 -1.04
C LEU A 76 -21.57 28.39 -2.55
N SER A 77 -20.38 28.46 -3.16
CA SER A 77 -20.18 28.12 -4.58
C SER A 77 -20.34 26.63 -4.91
N TRP A 78 -20.49 25.80 -3.89
CA TRP A 78 -20.67 24.36 -3.98
C TRP A 78 -21.87 23.94 -3.14
N THR A 79 -22.41 22.77 -3.43
CA THR A 79 -23.58 22.21 -2.77
C THR A 79 -23.18 20.91 -2.08
N ALA A 80 -23.64 20.71 -0.86
CA ALA A 80 -23.44 19.50 -0.09
C ALA A 80 -24.57 18.49 -0.39
N GLU A 81 -24.22 17.21 -0.44
CA GLU A 81 -25.16 16.10 -0.55
C GLU A 81 -24.71 14.96 0.38
N TYR A 82 -25.67 14.25 0.98
CA TYR A 82 -25.36 13.09 1.81
C TYR A 82 -24.87 11.93 0.95
N ASN A 83 -23.70 11.40 1.28
CA ASN A 83 -23.11 10.24 0.63
C ASN A 83 -22.77 9.16 1.67
N HIS A 84 -23.56 8.10 1.69
CA HIS A 84 -23.42 6.98 2.63
C HIS A 84 -22.04 6.32 2.58
N GLN A 85 -21.42 6.25 1.40
CA GLN A 85 -20.11 5.63 1.18
C GLN A 85 -18.96 6.52 1.63
N ALA A 86 -19.18 7.84 1.73
CA ALA A 86 -18.20 8.80 2.21
C ALA A 86 -18.39 9.17 3.69
N SER A 87 -19.56 8.87 4.26
CA SER A 87 -19.80 9.02 5.68
C SER A 87 -19.05 7.94 6.47
N LEU A 88 -18.48 8.33 7.61
CA LEU A 88 -17.93 7.42 8.61
C LEU A 88 -18.87 7.38 9.83
N PRO A 89 -19.14 6.20 10.42
CA PRO A 89 -19.88 6.11 11.66
C PRO A 89 -19.20 6.92 12.77
N GLU A 90 -19.98 7.46 13.70
CA GLU A 90 -19.46 8.26 14.81
C GLU A 90 -18.42 7.51 15.63
N ALA A 91 -18.63 6.21 15.91
CA ALA A 91 -17.64 5.37 16.60
C ALA A 91 -16.29 5.28 15.88
N VAL A 92 -16.30 5.30 14.54
CA VAL A 92 -15.09 5.33 13.70
C VAL A 92 -14.46 6.72 13.76
N MET A 93 -15.28 7.76 13.67
CA MET A 93 -14.83 9.14 13.80
C MET A 93 -14.17 9.38 15.16
N GLU A 94 -14.78 8.91 16.26
CA GLU A 94 -14.23 8.99 17.63
C GLU A 94 -12.90 8.24 17.77
N ALA A 95 -12.83 7.00 17.25
CA ALA A 95 -11.60 6.21 17.22
C ALA A 95 -10.48 6.91 16.41
N HIS A 96 -10.82 7.58 15.32
CA HIS A 96 -9.88 8.38 14.53
C HIS A 96 -9.60 9.77 15.14
N THR A 97 -10.45 10.32 16.01
CA THR A 97 -10.21 11.64 16.65
C THR A 97 -9.28 11.55 17.85
N ALA A 98 -9.21 10.41 18.55
CA ALA A 98 -8.14 10.13 19.51
C ALA A 98 -6.76 10.08 18.83
N ASP A 99 -6.78 9.89 17.51
CA ASP A 99 -5.65 9.79 16.61
C ASP A 99 -5.76 10.86 15.50
N TYR A 100 -6.11 12.11 15.84
CA TYR A 100 -5.83 13.23 14.92
C TYR A 100 -4.33 13.34 14.59
N ARG A 101 -3.48 12.65 15.37
CA ARG A 101 -2.09 12.32 15.08
C ARG A 101 -1.87 11.13 14.12
N ALA A 102 -2.91 10.55 13.52
CA ALA A 102 -2.81 9.61 12.41
C ALA A 102 -3.31 10.20 11.08
N ILE A 103 -3.90 11.40 11.08
CA ILE A 103 -3.79 12.30 9.92
C ILE A 103 -2.43 13.00 9.94
N ASP A 104 -1.76 13.06 11.08
CA ASP A 104 -0.31 13.20 11.15
C ASP A 104 0.31 11.81 10.89
N ILE A 105 0.07 11.23 9.71
CA ILE A 105 0.70 9.97 9.31
C ILE A 105 2.19 10.15 9.60
N GLU A 106 2.79 9.35 10.48
CA GLU A 106 4.25 9.29 10.60
C GLU A 106 4.81 8.95 9.20
N GLY A 107 5.20 9.98 8.44
CA GLY A 107 5.57 9.88 7.03
C GLY A 107 4.80 10.79 6.06
N MET A 108 3.60 11.28 6.36
CA MET A 108 3.03 12.45 5.69
C MET A 108 3.60 13.68 6.39
N GLY A 109 4.88 13.95 6.11
CA GLY A 109 5.52 15.14 6.60
C GLY A 109 4.65 16.35 6.29
N THR A 110 4.46 17.24 7.27
CA THR A 110 4.25 18.64 6.93
C THR A 110 5.41 19.05 6.03
N ALA A 111 5.22 20.04 5.16
CA ALA A 111 6.30 20.51 4.26
C ALA A 111 7.61 20.84 5.00
N GLU A 112 7.57 21.02 6.33
CA GLU A 112 8.70 21.24 7.22
C GLU A 112 9.56 19.98 7.51
N SER A 113 9.04 18.75 7.37
CA SER A 113 9.79 17.52 7.66
C SER A 113 10.29 16.77 6.42
N VAL A 114 10.00 17.28 5.22
CA VAL A 114 10.52 16.74 3.96
C VAL A 114 11.94 17.26 3.78
N ASP A 115 12.93 16.36 3.68
CA ASP A 115 14.30 16.75 3.34
C ASP A 115 14.27 17.56 2.03
N HIS A 116 14.67 18.83 2.10
CA HIS A 116 14.72 19.75 0.95
C HIS A 116 15.47 19.13 -0.24
N ARG A 117 16.40 18.19 0.01
CA ARG A 117 17.11 17.45 -1.04
C ARG A 117 16.20 16.63 -1.95
N MET A 118 15.02 16.19 -1.48
CA MET A 118 14.06 15.46 -2.30
C MET A 118 13.34 16.33 -3.34
N ASN A 119 13.37 17.66 -3.18
CA ASN A 119 12.73 18.59 -4.10
C ASN A 119 13.71 19.32 -5.05
N VAL A 120 15.03 19.16 -4.87
CA VAL A 120 16.05 19.87 -5.67
C VAL A 120 15.85 19.63 -7.18
N ASP A 121 15.57 18.40 -7.59
CA ASP A 121 15.34 18.07 -9.00
C ASP A 121 14.04 18.70 -9.52
N THR A 122 13.01 18.82 -8.67
CA THR A 122 11.76 19.50 -9.00
C THR A 122 11.99 21.00 -9.19
N ASP A 123 12.70 21.65 -8.26
CA ASP A 123 12.98 23.09 -8.33
C ASP A 123 13.80 23.43 -9.58
N ASN A 124 14.81 22.62 -9.90
CA ASN A 124 15.60 22.78 -11.12
C ASN A 124 14.73 22.64 -12.38
N HIS A 125 13.88 21.61 -12.43
CA HIS A 125 13.00 21.40 -13.57
C HIS A 125 11.99 22.54 -13.74
N LEU A 126 11.44 23.08 -12.64
CA LEU A 126 10.54 24.23 -12.70
C LEU A 126 11.22 25.49 -13.26
N ASN A 127 12.48 25.73 -12.89
CA ASN A 127 13.26 26.83 -13.45
C ASN A 127 13.48 26.66 -14.97
N GLU A 128 13.81 25.44 -15.42
CA GLU A 128 13.93 25.14 -16.86
C GLU A 128 12.60 25.39 -17.60
N LEU A 129 11.47 25.00 -17.01
CA LEU A 129 10.15 25.22 -17.60
C LEU A 129 9.77 26.71 -17.64
N ALA A 130 10.16 27.49 -16.62
CA ALA A 130 9.89 28.93 -16.57
C ALA A 130 10.61 29.70 -17.67
N ASP A 131 11.78 29.22 -18.10
CA ASP A 131 12.54 29.79 -19.22
C ASP A 131 11.92 29.45 -20.58
N LEU A 132 11.06 28.43 -20.65
CA LEU A 132 10.27 28.15 -21.85
C LEU A 132 9.08 29.11 -21.88
N ASN A 133 9.01 29.98 -22.91
CA ASN A 133 7.87 30.88 -23.13
C ASN A 133 6.61 30.08 -23.57
N LEU A 134 6.03 29.33 -22.65
CA LEU A 134 4.89 28.45 -22.85
C LEU A 134 3.59 29.20 -22.59
N THR A 135 2.66 29.14 -23.54
CA THR A 135 1.29 29.62 -23.34
C THR A 135 0.45 28.50 -22.75
N LEU A 136 0.02 28.65 -21.49
CA LEU A 136 -0.85 27.68 -20.83
C LEU A 136 -2.32 27.87 -21.25
N PRO A 137 -3.09 26.78 -21.39
CA PRO A 137 -4.51 26.89 -21.68
C PRO A 137 -5.27 27.43 -20.46
N SER A 138 -6.36 28.16 -20.69
CA SER A 138 -7.22 28.66 -19.61
C SER A 138 -7.95 27.55 -18.85
N HIS A 139 -8.10 26.37 -19.46
CA HIS A 139 -8.73 25.18 -18.89
C HIS A 139 -7.95 23.94 -19.32
N PHE A 140 -7.71 23.02 -18.40
CA PHE A 140 -7.02 21.77 -18.67
C PHE A 140 -7.69 20.62 -17.91
N ASP A 141 -7.96 19.51 -18.61
CA ASP A 141 -8.42 18.27 -18.00
C ASP A 141 -7.54 17.12 -18.53
N ALA A 142 -6.80 16.49 -17.62
CA ALA A 142 -5.91 15.37 -17.92
C ALA A 142 -6.63 14.20 -18.62
N ARG A 143 -7.89 13.94 -18.24
CA ARG A 143 -8.73 12.88 -18.84
C ARG A 143 -9.06 13.17 -20.30
N SER A 144 -9.23 14.45 -20.63
CA SER A 144 -9.45 14.88 -22.01
C SER A 144 -8.17 14.81 -22.83
N ARG A 145 -7.03 15.20 -22.23
CA ARG A 145 -5.73 15.21 -22.90
C ARG A 145 -5.19 13.80 -23.17
N TRP A 146 -5.39 12.89 -22.22
CA TRP A 146 -4.87 11.52 -22.24
C TRP A 146 -6.00 10.50 -22.13
N SER A 147 -7.00 10.63 -23.00
CA SER A 147 -8.22 9.80 -22.99
C SER A 147 -8.01 8.29 -23.19
N GLN A 148 -6.83 7.88 -23.67
CA GLN A 148 -6.46 6.45 -23.79
C GLN A 148 -5.85 5.88 -22.51
N CYS A 149 -5.47 6.74 -21.55
CA CYS A 149 -4.89 6.33 -20.28
C CYS A 149 -6.01 6.08 -19.27
N TRP A 150 -6.47 4.83 -19.18
CA TRP A 150 -7.60 4.44 -18.34
C TRP A 150 -7.43 4.76 -16.85
N SER A 151 -6.19 4.81 -16.34
CA SER A 151 -5.89 5.07 -14.93
C SER A 151 -6.35 6.46 -14.48
N VAL A 152 -6.25 7.47 -15.34
CA VAL A 152 -6.61 8.87 -15.06
C VAL A 152 -8.14 9.03 -14.84
N HIS A 153 -8.91 8.02 -15.26
CA HIS A 153 -10.35 7.94 -15.06
C HIS A 153 -10.76 7.13 -13.83
N GLN A 154 -9.81 6.54 -13.11
CA GLN A 154 -10.10 5.69 -11.95
C GLN A 154 -10.23 6.52 -10.68
N ILE A 155 -11.28 6.24 -9.91
CA ILE A 155 -11.48 6.77 -8.57
C ILE A 155 -11.15 5.66 -7.57
N GLN A 156 -10.09 5.85 -6.81
CA GLN A 156 -9.66 4.89 -5.80
C GLN A 156 -10.50 5.00 -4.53
N ASN A 157 -10.73 3.87 -3.86
CA ASN A 157 -11.39 3.81 -2.56
C ASN A 157 -10.41 3.22 -1.52
N GLN A 158 -10.00 4.04 -0.55
CA GLN A 158 -9.10 3.64 0.54
C GLN A 158 -9.79 2.81 1.65
N GLY A 159 -11.12 2.74 1.63
CA GLY A 159 -11.90 2.15 2.72
C GLY A 159 -11.63 2.83 4.07
N GLY A 160 -11.73 2.07 5.17
CA GLY A 160 -11.43 2.57 6.52
C GLY A 160 -9.94 2.55 6.91
N CYS A 161 -9.01 2.45 5.95
CA CYS A 161 -7.61 2.08 6.21
C CYS A 161 -6.65 3.28 6.43
N GLY A 162 -7.12 4.53 6.32
CA GLY A 162 -6.25 5.72 6.45
C GLY A 162 -5.12 5.80 5.40
N SER A 163 -5.23 5.06 4.29
CA SER A 163 -4.16 4.85 3.30
C SER A 163 -4.16 5.85 2.14
N CYS A 164 -4.75 7.05 2.34
CA CYS A 164 -4.91 8.07 1.30
C CYS A 164 -3.59 8.44 0.60
N TRP A 165 -2.49 8.53 1.36
CA TRP A 165 -1.16 8.85 0.84
C TRP A 165 -0.65 7.79 -0.15
N VAL A 166 -0.86 6.51 0.14
CA VAL A 166 -0.51 5.39 -0.76
C VAL A 166 -1.40 5.41 -1.98
N ALA A 167 -2.72 5.55 -1.78
CA ALA A 167 -3.68 5.57 -2.87
C ALA A 167 -3.40 6.71 -3.85
N ALA A 168 -3.08 7.91 -3.35
CA ALA A 168 -2.70 9.05 -4.16
C ALA A 168 -1.38 8.80 -4.91
N ALA A 169 -0.33 8.35 -4.22
CA ALA A 169 0.98 8.11 -4.83
C ALA A 169 0.91 7.06 -5.96
N VAL A 170 0.28 5.92 -5.70
CA VAL A 170 0.15 4.83 -6.70
C VAL A 170 -0.71 5.25 -7.89
N SER A 171 -1.75 6.06 -7.68
CA SER A 171 -2.57 6.61 -8.77
C SER A 171 -1.72 7.51 -9.68
N MET A 172 -0.96 8.44 -9.11
CA MET A 172 -0.06 9.33 -9.87
C MET A 172 1.02 8.58 -10.63
N MET A 173 1.62 7.54 -10.04
CA MET A 173 2.61 6.70 -10.70
C MET A 173 2.00 5.92 -11.88
N SER A 174 0.78 5.43 -11.72
CA SER A 174 0.04 4.70 -12.77
C SER A 174 -0.25 5.61 -13.96
N ASP A 175 -0.75 6.82 -13.68
CA ASP A 175 -1.04 7.85 -14.69
C ASP A 175 0.21 8.25 -15.46
N SER A 176 1.31 8.52 -14.73
CA SER A 176 2.60 8.90 -15.32
C SER A 176 3.14 7.80 -16.22
N THR A 177 3.09 6.54 -15.78
CA THR A 177 3.57 5.39 -16.55
C THR A 177 2.79 5.24 -17.86
N LEU A 178 1.46 5.31 -17.81
CA LEU A 178 0.62 5.19 -19.00
C LEU A 178 0.77 6.37 -19.94
N TYR A 179 0.97 7.58 -19.42
CA TYR A 179 1.33 8.75 -20.22
C TYR A 179 2.64 8.53 -21.00
N PHE A 180 3.70 8.04 -20.34
CA PHE A 180 4.98 7.78 -21.01
C PHE A 180 4.85 6.72 -22.11
N VAL A 181 4.10 5.64 -21.86
CA VAL A 181 3.82 4.61 -22.87
C VAL A 181 3.02 5.17 -24.05
N GLN A 182 2.01 6.00 -23.77
CA GLN A 182 1.21 6.65 -24.81
C GLN A 182 2.05 7.61 -25.66
N LEU A 183 2.92 8.41 -25.05
CA LEU A 183 3.84 9.28 -25.78
C LEU A 183 4.79 8.48 -26.68
N HIS A 184 5.41 7.43 -26.14
CA HIS A 184 6.35 6.60 -26.89
C HIS A 184 5.68 5.93 -28.08
N SER A 185 4.47 5.40 -27.91
CA SER A 185 3.70 4.82 -29.02
C SER A 185 3.29 5.85 -30.07
N THR A 186 2.95 7.08 -29.65
CA THR A 186 2.61 8.19 -30.55
C THR A 186 3.82 8.66 -31.36
N ILE A 187 5.01 8.67 -30.76
CA ILE A 187 6.27 9.07 -31.45
C ILE A 187 6.72 7.99 -32.46
N ASN A 188 6.50 6.70 -32.16
CA ASN A 188 7.06 5.59 -32.94
C ASN A 188 6.12 4.92 -33.96
N ASN A 189 4.85 5.34 -34.07
CA ASN A 189 3.87 4.95 -35.12
C ASN A 189 3.96 3.48 -35.64
N PHE A 190 3.56 2.49 -34.82
CA PHE A 190 3.17 1.16 -35.31
C PHE A 190 2.03 0.55 -34.47
N HIS A 191 0.88 0.29 -35.09
CA HIS A 191 -0.28 -0.42 -34.55
C HIS A 191 -0.22 -1.92 -34.96
N PRO A 192 -0.95 -2.89 -34.33
CA PRO A 192 -2.34 -2.74 -33.88
C PRO A 192 -2.71 -3.30 -32.49
N ARG A 193 -3.91 -2.88 -32.08
CA ARG A 193 -4.75 -3.29 -30.94
C ARG A 193 -4.67 -4.79 -30.60
N PRO A 194 -4.86 -5.17 -29.32
CA PRO A 194 -5.70 -6.30 -28.98
C PRO A 194 -7.12 -5.80 -28.72
N SER A 195 -8.07 -6.33 -29.47
CA SER A 195 -9.48 -6.29 -29.15
C SER A 195 -9.67 -6.82 -27.73
N VAL A 196 -10.23 -6.01 -26.82
CA VAL A 196 -10.79 -6.52 -25.58
C VAL A 196 -12.08 -7.24 -25.98
N LEU A 197 -12.02 -8.56 -26.01
CA LEU A 197 -13.21 -9.42 -25.98
C LEU A 197 -13.86 -9.24 -24.61
N LEU A 198 -15.12 -8.80 -24.64
CA LEU A 198 -16.11 -9.03 -23.59
C LEU A 198 -16.34 -10.53 -23.41
#